data_AF-A0AAU9T9B9-F1
#
_entry.id   AF-A0AAU9T9B9-F1
#
_cell.length_a   1.000
_cell.length_b   1.000
_cell.length_c   1.000
_cell.angle_alpha   90.00
_cell.angle_beta   90.00
_cell.angle_gamma   90.00
#
_symmetry.space_group_name_H-M   'P 1'
#
loop_
_entity.id
_entity.type
_entity.pdbx_description
1 polymer ?
#
loop_
_entity_poly.entity_id
_entity_poly.type
_entity_poly.pdbx_seq_one_letter_code
_entity_poly.pdbx_strand_id
1 'polypeptide(L)'
;MDRTGLDIVEEVETDVGKFLIDPTLANLEKLGSNAADVIDVHLQSIRDPESLTVSYVEALCCVCALSADSARAARAGASLFRSLVARARFQWPLANALLRALRLIKVSVGALYVMFRSLVARARFQWPLANALLRALRLIKWPLANALLRALRLIKSENKDYKIRWRVSPCYMALAKEIDEPYFPTALRDTLKFFISSKKESLPAEIRDVIEKHPNLYT
;
A
#
# COMPACT_ATOMS: atom_id res chain seq x y z
N MET A 1 -31.64 29.41 -12.23
CA MET A 1 -30.20 29.70 -12.05
C MET A 1 -29.73 28.85 -10.88
N ASP A 2 -29.71 27.53 -10.99
CA ASP A 2 -28.77 26.70 -11.77
C ASP A 2 -27.30 26.90 -11.34
N ARG A 3 -26.86 26.05 -10.41
CA ARG A 3 -25.49 25.57 -10.27
C ARG A 3 -25.48 24.16 -9.66
N THR A 4 -25.19 23.21 -10.55
CA THR A 4 -24.37 22.01 -10.37
C THR A 4 -24.97 20.83 -9.59
N GLY A 5 -25.52 19.89 -10.37
CA GLY A 5 -25.73 18.50 -10.03
C GLY A 5 -24.47 17.84 -9.45
N LEU A 6 -24.49 17.68 -8.14
CA LEU A 6 -23.91 16.53 -7.49
C LEU A 6 -25.04 15.51 -7.42
N ASP A 7 -25.07 14.61 -8.39
CA ASP A 7 -25.73 13.32 -8.23
C ASP A 7 -25.06 12.65 -7.03
N ILE A 8 -25.65 12.88 -5.86
CA ILE A 8 -25.42 12.09 -4.67
C ILE A 8 -25.98 10.73 -5.04
N VAL A 9 -25.10 9.85 -5.53
CA VAL A 9 -25.36 8.42 -5.51
C VAL A 9 -25.85 8.14 -4.10
N GLU A 10 -27.11 7.74 -3.96
CA GLU A 10 -27.64 7.19 -2.72
C GLU A 10 -26.63 6.12 -2.28
N GLU A 11 -25.80 6.44 -1.29
CA GLU A 11 -24.91 5.47 -0.67
C GLU A 11 -25.81 4.42 -0.04
N VAL A 12 -26.13 3.38 -0.81
CA VAL A 12 -26.60 2.12 -0.24
C VAL A 12 -25.55 1.79 0.82
N GLU A 13 -25.97 1.86 2.07
CA GLU A 13 -25.12 1.75 3.24
C GLU A 13 -24.65 0.29 3.35
N THR A 14 -23.74 -0.10 2.46
CA THR A 14 -23.30 -1.49 2.29
C THR A 14 -22.58 -1.94 3.56
N ASP A 15 -22.70 -3.23 3.89
CA ASP A 15 -22.00 -3.80 5.04
C ASP A 15 -20.48 -3.60 4.93
N VAL A 16 -19.94 -3.60 3.71
CA VAL A 16 -18.53 -3.28 3.44
C VAL A 16 -18.23 -1.82 3.79
N GLY A 17 -19.04 -0.86 3.34
CA GLY A 17 -18.87 0.55 3.68
C GLY A 17 -18.90 0.79 5.20
N LYS A 18 -19.86 0.17 5.90
CA LYS A 18 -19.96 0.20 7.37
C LYS A 18 -18.70 -0.34 8.04
N PHE A 19 -18.20 -1.48 7.57
CA PHE A 19 -16.97 -2.07 8.07
C PHE A 19 -15.73 -1.19 7.83
N LEU A 20 -15.61 -0.55 6.66
CA LEU A 20 -14.47 0.31 6.34
C LEU A 20 -14.47 1.62 7.15
N ILE A 21 -15.65 2.11 7.54
CA ILE A 21 -15.81 3.27 8.42
C ILE A 21 -15.50 2.89 9.87
N ASP A 22 -16.00 1.75 10.34
CA ASP A 22 -15.84 1.24 11.71
C ASP A 22 -15.37 -0.23 11.71
N PRO A 23 -14.05 -0.47 11.65
CA PRO A 23 -13.47 -1.80 11.47
C PRO A 23 -13.47 -2.60 12.78
N THR A 24 -14.63 -3.16 13.12
CA THR A 24 -14.84 -4.02 14.29
C THR A 24 -15.04 -5.48 13.88
N LEU A 25 -14.83 -6.42 14.82
CA LEU A 25 -15.10 -7.84 14.59
C LEU A 25 -16.57 -8.09 14.22
N ALA A 26 -17.51 -7.41 14.90
CA ALA A 26 -18.94 -7.52 14.61
C ALA A 26 -19.29 -7.08 13.18
N ASN A 27 -18.67 -6.00 12.69
CA ASN A 27 -18.88 -5.55 11.31
C ASN A 27 -18.20 -6.48 10.29
N LEU A 28 -17.04 -7.06 10.61
CA LEU A 28 -16.40 -8.09 9.78
C LEU A 28 -17.22 -9.39 9.73
N GLU A 29 -17.93 -9.73 10.80
CA GLU A 29 -18.78 -10.92 10.88
C GLU A 29 -19.96 -10.84 9.91
N LYS A 30 -20.56 -9.65 9.77
CA LYS A 30 -21.64 -9.36 8.84
C LYS A 30 -21.27 -9.58 7.37
N LEU A 31 -19.99 -9.43 7.01
CA LEU A 31 -19.51 -9.68 5.63
C LEU A 31 -19.53 -11.16 5.23
N GLY A 32 -19.81 -12.08 6.16
CA GLY A 32 -19.86 -13.52 5.89
C GLY A 32 -18.49 -14.18 5.72
N SER A 33 -18.50 -15.50 5.50
CA SER A 33 -17.28 -16.34 5.46
C SER A 33 -16.27 -15.92 4.40
N ASN A 34 -16.74 -15.25 3.34
CA ASN A 34 -15.96 -14.85 2.18
C ASN A 34 -15.67 -13.33 2.19
N ALA A 35 -15.44 -12.75 3.36
CA ALA A 35 -15.28 -11.31 3.55
C ALA A 35 -14.28 -10.67 2.57
N ALA A 36 -13.17 -11.34 2.25
CA ALA A 36 -12.19 -10.85 1.29
C ALA A 36 -12.77 -10.67 -0.12
N ASP A 37 -13.59 -11.60 -0.59
CA ASP A 37 -14.19 -11.56 -1.93
C ASP A 37 -15.30 -10.50 -1.99
N VAL A 38 -16.10 -10.38 -0.91
CA VAL A 38 -17.14 -9.36 -0.79
C VAL A 38 -16.52 -7.95 -0.80
N ILE A 39 -15.41 -7.77 -0.09
CA ILE A 39 -14.63 -6.52 -0.12
C ILE A 39 -14.05 -6.29 -1.52
N ASP A 40 -13.45 -7.31 -2.17
CA ASP A 40 -12.91 -7.19 -3.53
C ASP A 40 -13.98 -6.69 -4.51
N VAL A 41 -15.14 -7.35 -4.54
CA VAL A 41 -16.26 -6.99 -5.43
C VAL A 41 -16.75 -5.56 -5.17
N HIS A 42 -16.88 -5.16 -3.90
CA HIS A 42 -17.28 -3.80 -3.55
C HIS A 42 -16.27 -2.77 -4.06
N LEU A 43 -14.98 -3.01 -3.85
CA LEU A 43 -13.92 -2.10 -4.27
C LEU A 43 -13.80 -2.01 -5.79
N GLN A 44 -14.07 -3.09 -6.54
CA GLN A 44 -14.05 -3.08 -8.01
C GLN A 44 -15.07 -2.12 -8.65
N SER A 45 -16.04 -1.60 -7.89
CA SER A 45 -16.93 -0.53 -8.37
C SER A 45 -16.21 0.82 -8.56
N ILE A 46 -15.05 1.02 -7.91
CA ILE A 46 -14.27 2.27 -7.98
C ILE A 46 -13.55 2.34 -9.33
N ARG A 47 -13.91 3.36 -10.12
CA ARG A 47 -13.35 3.55 -11.48
C ARG A 47 -11.98 4.22 -11.49
N ASP A 48 -11.69 5.08 -10.52
CA ASP A 48 -10.41 5.78 -10.44
C ASP A 48 -9.30 4.85 -9.90
N PRO A 49 -8.21 4.60 -10.65
CA PRO A 49 -7.19 3.63 -10.23
C PRO A 49 -6.41 4.03 -8.97
N GLU A 50 -6.20 5.33 -8.72
CA GLU A 50 -5.48 5.81 -7.53
C GLU A 50 -6.36 5.60 -6.29
N SER A 51 -7.63 6.02 -6.36
CA SER A 51 -8.65 5.82 -5.32
C SER A 51 -8.92 4.34 -5.04
N LEU A 52 -8.98 3.52 -6.07
CA LEU A 52 -9.11 2.05 -5.96
C LEU A 52 -7.98 1.49 -5.11
N THR A 53 -6.74 1.88 -5.40
CA THR A 53 -5.55 1.37 -4.72
C THR A 53 -5.50 1.79 -3.26
N VAL A 54 -5.80 3.05 -3.00
CA VAL A 54 -5.89 3.55 -1.63
C VAL A 54 -6.96 2.76 -0.87
N SER A 55 -8.15 2.58 -1.45
CA SER A 55 -9.25 1.86 -0.81
C SER A 55 -8.91 0.40 -0.53
N TYR A 56 -8.20 -0.30 -1.43
CA TYR A 56 -7.69 -1.64 -1.16
C TYR A 56 -6.72 -1.68 0.00
N VAL A 57 -5.78 -0.74 0.06
CA VAL A 57 -4.80 -0.69 1.15
C VAL A 57 -5.49 -0.41 2.48
N GLU A 58 -6.47 0.51 2.51
CA GLU A 58 -7.25 0.78 3.71
C GLU A 58 -8.05 -0.44 4.15
N ALA A 59 -8.77 -1.09 3.23
CA ALA A 59 -9.54 -2.30 3.51
C ALA A 59 -8.66 -3.43 4.04
N LEU A 60 -7.50 -3.63 3.41
CA LEU A 60 -6.50 -4.58 3.87
C LEU A 60 -6.06 -4.26 5.30
N CYS A 61 -5.74 -3.01 5.61
CA CYS A 61 -5.30 -2.63 6.95
C CYS A 61 -6.43 -2.74 7.99
N CYS A 62 -7.67 -2.41 7.64
CA CYS A 62 -8.83 -2.64 8.50
C CYS A 62 -8.99 -4.12 8.86
N VAL A 63 -8.85 -5.02 7.89
CA VAL A 63 -8.92 -6.47 8.12
C VAL A 63 -7.70 -6.96 8.92
N CYS A 64 -6.49 -6.57 8.53
CA CYS A 64 -5.25 -6.98 9.22
C CYS A 64 -5.20 -6.48 10.66
N ALA A 65 -5.76 -5.31 10.96
CA ALA A 65 -5.85 -4.80 12.31
C ALA A 65 -6.64 -5.69 13.25
N LEU A 66 -7.57 -6.50 12.72
CA LEU A 66 -8.38 -7.46 13.48
C LEU A 66 -7.76 -8.88 13.51
N SER A 67 -6.65 -9.10 12.79
CA SER A 67 -6.03 -10.43 12.64
C SER A 67 -5.46 -11.02 13.94
N ALA A 68 -5.10 -10.17 14.90
CA ALA A 68 -4.65 -10.61 16.22
C ALA A 68 -5.79 -11.26 17.03
N ASP A 69 -7.03 -10.79 16.82
CA ASP A 69 -8.19 -11.21 17.60
C ASP A 69 -9.07 -12.23 16.83
N SER A 70 -8.82 -12.43 15.53
CA SER A 70 -9.63 -13.30 14.69
C SER A 70 -8.83 -14.02 13.61
N ALA A 71 -8.82 -15.35 13.67
CA ALA A 71 -8.26 -16.19 12.62
C ALA A 71 -8.95 -15.98 11.26
N ARG A 72 -10.23 -15.61 11.27
CA ARG A 72 -10.97 -15.25 10.05
C ARG A 72 -10.45 -13.95 9.46
N ALA A 73 -10.21 -12.92 10.29
CA ALA A 73 -9.58 -11.68 9.82
C ALA A 73 -8.16 -11.94 9.27
N ALA A 74 -7.38 -12.82 9.91
CA ALA A 74 -6.06 -13.22 9.40
C ALA A 74 -6.15 -13.87 8.00
N ARG A 75 -7.06 -14.82 7.79
CA ARG A 75 -7.28 -15.47 6.48
C ARG A 75 -7.80 -14.48 5.43
N ALA A 76 -8.75 -13.63 5.80
CA ALA A 76 -9.27 -12.60 4.90
C ALA A 76 -8.17 -11.60 4.50
N GLY A 77 -7.31 -11.21 5.44
CA GLY A 77 -6.16 -10.35 5.17
C GLY A 77 -5.17 -10.98 4.17
N ALA A 78 -4.81 -12.25 4.38
CA ALA A 78 -3.94 -12.98 3.44
C ALA A 78 -4.55 -13.07 2.03
N SER A 79 -5.86 -13.32 1.91
CA SER A 79 -6.57 -13.30 0.63
C SER A 79 -6.52 -11.91 -0.02
N LEU A 80 -6.81 -10.85 0.77
CA LEU A 80 -6.79 -9.47 0.29
C LEU A 80 -5.39 -9.00 -0.13
N PHE A 81 -4.31 -9.48 0.50
CA PHE A 81 -2.94 -9.21 0.03
C PHE A 81 -2.74 -9.73 -1.40
N ARG A 82 -3.19 -10.96 -1.69
CA ARG A 82 -3.10 -11.56 -3.03
C ARG A 82 -3.93 -10.77 -4.03
N SER A 83 -5.17 -10.41 -3.68
CA SER A 83 -6.02 -9.58 -4.54
C SER A 83 -5.38 -8.22 -4.81
N LEU A 84 -4.93 -7.51 -3.78
CA LEU A 84 -4.25 -6.22 -3.92
C LEU A 84 -3.04 -6.30 -4.85
N VAL A 85 -2.16 -7.29 -4.64
CA VAL A 85 -0.98 -7.48 -5.49
C VAL A 85 -1.40 -7.81 -6.93
N ALA A 86 -2.37 -8.71 -7.12
CA ALA A 86 -2.86 -9.10 -8.43
C ALA A 86 -3.45 -7.92 -9.21
N ARG A 87 -4.26 -7.07 -8.55
CA ARG A 87 -4.87 -5.87 -9.14
C ARG A 87 -3.84 -4.77 -9.39
N ALA A 88 -2.85 -4.63 -8.51
CA ALA A 88 -1.78 -3.64 -8.67
C ALA A 88 -0.82 -3.97 -9.83
N ARG A 89 -0.83 -5.20 -10.38
CA ARG A 89 -0.05 -5.57 -11.58
C ARG A 89 -0.37 -4.70 -12.79
N PHE A 90 -1.49 -3.98 -12.82
CA PHE A 90 -1.81 -3.04 -13.90
C PHE A 90 -1.19 -1.64 -13.73
N GLN A 91 -0.61 -1.31 -12.57
CA GLN A 91 0.06 -0.02 -12.34
C GLN A 91 1.55 -0.02 -12.72
N TRP A 92 2.19 -1.19 -12.62
CA TRP A 92 3.59 -1.40 -13.01
C TRP A 92 3.89 -1.24 -14.51
N PRO A 93 3.03 -1.71 -15.44
CA PRO A 93 3.23 -1.57 -16.87
C PRO A 93 3.20 -0.11 -17.30
N LEU A 94 2.37 0.74 -16.68
CA LEU A 94 2.29 2.17 -17.01
C LEU A 94 3.59 2.89 -16.62
N ALA A 95 4.11 2.66 -15.41
CA ALA A 95 5.40 3.21 -14.98
C ALA A 95 6.56 2.72 -15.88
N ASN A 96 6.58 1.43 -16.22
CA ASN A 96 7.59 0.88 -17.14
C ASN A 96 7.45 1.38 -18.58
N ALA A 97 6.23 1.54 -19.09
CA ALA A 97 5.95 2.09 -20.41
C ALA A 97 6.34 3.56 -20.49
N LEU A 98 6.06 4.35 -19.44
CA LEU A 98 6.44 5.76 -19.35
C LEU A 98 7.96 5.92 -19.28
N LEU A 99 8.66 5.12 -18.46
CA LEU A 99 10.13 5.14 -18.35
C LEU A 99 10.81 4.72 -19.66
N ARG A 100 10.23 3.76 -20.40
CA ARG A 100 10.69 3.38 -21.75
C ARG A 100 10.39 4.45 -22.80
N ALA A 101 9.20 5.06 -22.76
CA ALA A 101 8.80 6.15 -23.66
C ALA A 101 9.68 7.40 -23.46
N LEU A 102 10.10 7.65 -22.22
CA LEU A 102 11.07 8.70 -21.88
C LEU A 102 12.54 8.30 -22.13
N ARG A 103 12.80 7.10 -22.67
CA ARG A 103 14.14 6.52 -22.95
C ARG A 103 15.08 6.45 -21.73
N LEU A 104 14.53 6.46 -20.52
CA LEU A 104 15.32 6.44 -19.28
C LEU A 104 15.77 5.02 -18.89
N ILE A 105 15.22 3.98 -19.52
CA ILE A 105 15.62 2.57 -19.36
C ILE A 105 15.59 1.81 -20.70
N LYS A 106 16.53 0.87 -20.90
CA LYS A 106 16.47 -0.19 -21.93
C LYS A 106 16.08 -1.57 -21.38
N VAL A 107 16.17 -1.80 -20.06
CA VAL A 107 16.01 -3.11 -19.40
C VAL A 107 15.24 -2.96 -18.07
N SER A 108 14.65 -4.06 -17.58
CA SER A 108 13.75 -4.15 -16.41
C SER A 108 14.29 -3.57 -15.09
N VAL A 109 13.36 -3.19 -14.21
CA VAL A 109 13.51 -2.43 -12.95
C VAL A 109 14.58 -2.95 -11.99
N GLY A 110 14.99 -4.22 -12.08
CA GLY A 110 16.09 -4.77 -11.28
C GLY A 110 17.44 -4.08 -11.51
N ALA A 111 17.68 -3.56 -12.73
CA ALA A 111 18.90 -2.83 -13.04
C ALA A 111 18.90 -1.40 -12.46
N LEU A 112 17.73 -0.80 -12.20
CA LEU A 112 17.62 0.57 -11.72
C LEU A 112 18.10 0.70 -10.26
N TYR A 113 17.90 -0.32 -9.43
CA TYR A 113 18.35 -0.33 -8.04
C TYR A 113 19.89 -0.39 -7.92
N VAL A 114 20.54 -1.19 -8.77
CA VAL A 114 22.00 -1.26 -8.88
C VAL A 114 22.58 0.03 -9.48
N MET A 115 21.87 0.61 -10.45
CA MET A 115 22.26 1.87 -11.07
C MET A 115 22.09 3.05 -10.12
N PHE A 116 21.05 3.08 -9.27
CA PHE A 116 20.84 4.13 -8.27
C PHE A 116 21.91 4.09 -7.16
N ARG A 117 22.30 2.90 -6.67
CA ARG A 117 23.45 2.75 -5.76
C ARG A 117 24.75 3.22 -6.41
N SER A 118 24.96 2.90 -7.69
CA SER A 118 26.16 3.31 -8.44
C SER A 118 26.17 4.81 -8.78
N LEU A 119 25.01 5.42 -9.04
CA LEU A 119 24.87 6.85 -9.31
C LEU A 119 25.06 7.69 -8.06
N VAL A 120 24.49 7.28 -6.92
CA VAL A 120 24.67 7.97 -5.64
C VAL A 120 26.13 7.87 -5.18
N ALA A 121 26.82 6.75 -5.43
CA ALA A 121 28.25 6.60 -5.15
C ALA A 121 29.17 7.38 -6.11
N ARG A 122 28.70 7.73 -7.32
CA ARG A 122 29.48 8.48 -8.34
C ARG A 122 29.02 9.92 -8.54
N ALA A 123 28.06 10.41 -7.76
CA ALA A 123 27.48 11.74 -7.92
C ALA A 123 28.45 12.84 -7.42
N ARG A 124 29.43 13.17 -8.26
CA ARG A 124 30.10 14.48 -8.21
C ARG A 124 29.84 15.34 -9.46
N PHE A 125 29.01 14.90 -10.42
CA PHE A 125 28.96 15.62 -11.72
C PHE A 125 27.66 15.60 -12.55
N GLN A 126 26.45 15.49 -11.99
CA GLN A 126 25.22 15.89 -12.74
C GLN A 126 23.97 16.01 -11.83
N TRP A 127 23.97 17.05 -10.98
CA TRP A 127 22.85 17.40 -10.10
C TRP A 127 21.51 17.66 -10.81
N PRO A 128 21.45 18.29 -12.01
CA PRO A 128 20.17 18.59 -12.66
C PRO A 128 19.43 17.34 -13.13
N LEU A 129 20.17 16.35 -13.66
CA LEU A 129 19.59 15.09 -14.13
C LEU A 129 19.19 14.20 -12.95
N ALA A 130 19.97 14.14 -11.88
CA ALA A 130 19.57 13.44 -10.66
C ALA A 130 18.30 14.06 -10.03
N ASN A 131 18.17 15.39 -10.04
CA ASN A 131 17.00 16.10 -9.51
C ASN A 131 15.78 15.97 -10.44
N ALA A 132 15.97 15.96 -11.76
CA ALA A 132 14.93 15.66 -12.74
C ALA A 132 14.48 14.19 -12.66
N LEU A 133 15.40 13.25 -12.40
CA LEU A 133 15.10 11.84 -12.18
C LEU A 133 14.37 11.64 -10.85
N LEU A 134 14.78 12.32 -9.77
CA LEU A 134 14.06 12.34 -8.50
C LEU A 134 12.66 12.97 -8.65
N ARG A 135 12.51 14.02 -9.46
CA ARG A 135 11.20 14.61 -9.78
C ARG A 135 10.35 13.69 -10.64
N ALA A 136 10.92 13.04 -11.64
CA ALA A 136 10.23 12.05 -12.48
C ALA A 136 9.85 10.80 -11.66
N LEU A 137 10.72 10.34 -10.75
CA LEU A 137 10.40 9.28 -9.79
C LEU A 137 9.38 9.73 -8.75
N ARG A 138 9.35 11.01 -8.35
CA ARG A 138 8.26 11.60 -7.55
C ARG A 138 6.94 11.70 -8.32
N LEU A 139 7.00 11.86 -9.65
CA LEU A 139 5.84 11.90 -10.55
C LEU A 139 5.33 10.50 -10.90
N ILE A 140 6.20 9.49 -10.92
CA ILE A 140 5.82 8.09 -10.87
C ILE A 140 5.39 7.81 -9.43
N LYS A 141 4.21 8.31 -9.05
CA LYS A 141 3.54 7.88 -7.84
C LYS A 141 3.51 6.35 -7.90
N TRP A 142 4.20 5.66 -7.00
CA TRP A 142 3.97 4.25 -6.75
C TRP A 142 2.75 4.20 -5.84
N PRO A 143 1.51 4.18 -6.38
CA PRO A 143 0.33 4.51 -5.59
C PRO A 143 0.15 3.46 -4.50
N LEU A 144 0.42 2.19 -4.84
CA LEU A 144 0.45 1.07 -3.90
C LEU A 144 1.50 1.26 -2.79
N ALA A 145 2.76 1.54 -3.14
CA ALA A 145 3.80 1.68 -2.13
C ALA A 145 3.54 2.89 -1.22
N ASN A 146 3.16 4.03 -1.79
CA ASN A 146 2.83 5.22 -1.01
C ASN A 146 1.60 4.98 -0.12
N ALA A 147 0.56 4.32 -0.63
CA ALA A 147 -0.61 3.97 0.16
C ALA A 147 -0.24 3.05 1.33
N LEU A 148 0.56 2.00 1.10
CA LEU A 148 1.03 1.09 2.16
C LEU A 148 1.92 1.80 3.17
N LEU A 149 2.90 2.57 2.72
CA LEU A 149 3.80 3.34 3.60
C LEU A 149 3.00 4.34 4.46
N ARG A 150 1.99 4.99 3.89
CA ARG A 150 1.11 5.91 4.62
C ARG A 150 0.25 5.16 5.63
N ALA A 151 -0.37 4.04 5.22
CA ALA A 151 -1.23 3.24 6.07
C ALA A 151 -0.49 2.59 7.26
N LEU A 152 0.82 2.33 7.09
CA LEU A 152 1.74 1.83 8.11
C LEU A 152 2.43 2.94 8.93
N ARG A 153 2.09 4.22 8.73
CA ARG A 153 2.72 5.38 9.40
C ARG A 153 4.21 5.59 9.11
N LEU A 154 4.71 5.08 7.99
CA LEU A 154 6.11 5.24 7.58
C LEU A 154 6.36 6.57 6.86
N ILE A 155 5.33 7.14 6.23
CA ILE A 155 5.36 8.47 5.59
C ILE A 155 4.15 9.30 6.01
N LYS A 156 4.27 10.63 5.88
CA LYS A 156 3.15 11.55 6.11
C LYS A 156 2.20 11.54 4.92
N SER A 157 0.91 11.67 5.20
CA SER A 157 -0.09 11.99 4.19
C SER A 157 0.02 13.46 3.78
N GLU A 158 -0.13 13.76 2.49
CA GLU A 158 -0.32 15.14 2.02
C GLU A 158 -1.73 15.64 2.34
N ASN A 159 -2.71 14.73 2.38
CA ASN A 159 -4.07 15.03 2.82
C ASN A 159 -4.11 15.12 4.36
N LYS A 160 -4.48 16.29 4.88
CA LYS A 160 -4.59 16.57 6.32
C LYS A 160 -5.79 15.88 6.98
N ASP A 161 -6.81 15.55 6.20
CA ASP A 161 -8.01 14.87 6.68
C ASP A 161 -7.82 13.34 6.79
N TYR A 162 -6.70 12.83 6.26
CA TYR A 162 -6.38 11.42 6.33
C TYR A 162 -6.12 10.97 7.77
N LYS A 163 -6.99 10.11 8.29
CA LYS A 163 -6.88 9.53 9.62
C LYS A 163 -6.85 8.01 9.52
N ILE A 164 -5.88 7.40 10.18
CA ILE A 164 -5.80 5.94 10.32
C ILE A 164 -6.86 5.51 11.33
N ARG A 165 -7.80 4.68 10.88
CA ARG A 165 -8.94 4.16 11.66
C ARG A 165 -8.71 2.77 12.25
N TRP A 166 -7.55 2.18 11.99
CA TRP A 166 -7.21 0.81 12.35
C TRP A 166 -5.98 0.74 13.25
N ARG A 167 -5.80 -0.38 13.94
CA ARG A 167 -4.60 -0.66 14.74
C ARG A 167 -3.46 -1.04 13.81
N VAL A 168 -2.32 -0.34 13.91
CA VAL A 168 -1.19 -0.53 12.98
C VAL A 168 -0.32 -1.73 13.36
N SER A 169 -0.17 -2.03 14.65
CA SER A 169 0.71 -3.12 15.13
C SER A 169 0.36 -4.50 14.52
N PRO A 170 -0.92 -4.95 14.49
CA PRO A 170 -1.27 -6.21 13.81
C PRO A 170 -1.05 -6.20 12.29
N CYS A 171 -1.07 -5.02 11.64
CA CYS A 171 -0.75 -4.91 10.21
C CYS A 171 0.71 -5.27 9.92
N TYR A 172 1.64 -4.92 10.82
CA TYR A 172 3.04 -5.35 10.70
C TYR A 172 3.20 -6.86 10.88
N MET A 173 2.44 -7.48 11.80
CA MET A 173 2.45 -8.94 11.96
C MET A 173 1.91 -9.65 10.72
N ALA A 174 0.83 -9.12 10.12
CA ALA A 174 0.28 -9.66 8.88
C ALA A 174 1.26 -9.48 7.72
N LEU A 175 1.87 -8.30 7.59
CA LEU A 175 2.89 -8.04 6.57
C LEU A 175 4.09 -8.98 6.73
N ALA A 176 4.56 -9.25 7.95
CA ALA A 176 5.69 -10.14 8.19
C ALA A 176 5.45 -11.57 7.67
N LYS A 177 4.20 -12.03 7.62
CA LYS A 177 3.84 -13.35 7.08
C LYS A 177 3.83 -13.36 5.56
N GLU A 178 3.37 -12.27 4.95
CA GLU A 178 3.14 -12.21 3.50
C GLU A 178 4.33 -11.63 2.72
N ILE A 179 5.20 -10.86 3.36
CA ILE A 179 6.24 -10.09 2.67
C ILE A 179 7.22 -10.99 1.90
N ASP A 180 7.50 -12.19 2.39
CA ASP A 180 8.43 -13.15 1.78
C ASP A 180 7.76 -14.09 0.78
N GLU A 181 6.44 -14.06 0.66
CA GLU A 181 5.68 -14.93 -0.24
C GLU A 181 6.08 -14.72 -1.71
N PRO A 182 6.07 -15.77 -2.56
CA PRO A 182 6.51 -15.68 -3.95
C PRO A 182 5.71 -14.70 -4.81
N TYR A 183 4.45 -14.46 -4.44
CA TYR A 183 3.59 -13.52 -5.17
C TYR A 183 3.91 -12.05 -4.82
N PHE A 184 4.57 -11.79 -3.69
CA PHE A 184 4.82 -10.43 -3.22
C PHE A 184 5.91 -9.75 -4.07
N PRO A 185 5.65 -8.56 -4.66
CA PRO A 185 6.61 -7.95 -5.58
C PRO A 185 7.93 -7.57 -4.90
N THR A 186 9.06 -8.06 -5.41
CA THR A 186 10.40 -7.81 -4.85
C THR A 186 10.69 -6.32 -4.64
N ALA A 187 10.36 -5.48 -5.63
CA ALA A 187 10.62 -4.06 -5.55
C ALA A 187 9.77 -3.34 -4.47
N LEU A 188 8.54 -3.82 -4.21
CA LEU A 188 7.71 -3.33 -3.11
C LEU A 188 8.25 -3.80 -1.76
N ARG A 189 8.65 -5.08 -1.67
CA ARG A 189 9.31 -5.66 -0.49
C ARG A 189 10.52 -4.84 -0.07
N ASP A 190 11.45 -4.59 -0.98
CA ASP A 190 12.68 -3.84 -0.68
C ASP A 190 12.38 -2.42 -0.21
N THR A 191 11.39 -1.77 -0.84
CA THR A 191 10.94 -0.43 -0.45
C THR A 191 10.39 -0.44 0.98
N LEU A 192 9.49 -1.38 1.30
CA LEU A 192 8.93 -1.49 2.64
C LEU A 192 10.03 -1.75 3.67
N LYS A 193 10.93 -2.71 3.42
CA LYS A 193 12.05 -3.02 4.32
C LYS A 193 12.93 -1.81 4.61
N PHE A 194 13.28 -1.05 3.57
CA PHE A 194 14.06 0.18 3.70
C PHE A 194 13.37 1.21 4.60
N PHE A 195 12.09 1.51 4.36
CA PHE A 195 11.37 2.50 5.16
C PHE A 195 11.12 2.04 6.59
N ILE A 196 10.82 0.75 6.80
CA ILE A 196 10.66 0.16 8.13
C ILE A 196 11.96 0.29 8.91
N SER A 197 13.09 -0.12 8.32
CA SER A 197 14.42 0.01 8.93
C SER A 197 14.76 1.47 9.24
N SER A 198 14.57 2.38 8.28
CA SER A 198 14.89 3.80 8.45
C SER A 198 14.01 4.53 9.48
N LYS A 199 12.77 4.07 9.69
CA LYS A 199 11.80 4.73 10.58
C LYS A 199 11.57 3.99 11.89
N LYS A 200 12.17 2.81 12.08
CA LYS A 200 12.00 1.95 13.25
C LYS A 200 12.03 2.73 14.56
N GLU A 201 13.07 3.53 14.78
CA GLU A 201 13.26 4.28 16.03
C GLU A 201 12.20 5.36 16.28
N SER A 202 11.59 5.90 15.20
CA SER A 202 10.55 6.94 15.28
C SER A 202 9.13 6.39 15.45
N LEU A 203 8.95 5.07 15.39
CA LEU A 203 7.65 4.43 15.57
C LEU A 203 7.32 4.24 17.06
N PRO A 204 6.03 4.20 17.43
CA PRO A 204 5.59 3.85 18.78
C PRO A 204 6.17 2.51 19.27
N ALA A 205 6.41 2.39 20.57
CA ALA A 205 7.01 1.20 21.19
C ALA A 205 6.28 -0.11 20.80
N GLU A 206 4.94 -0.10 20.84
CA GLU A 206 4.10 -1.25 20.45
C GLU A 206 4.35 -1.77 19.02
N ILE A 207 4.80 -0.90 18.10
CA ILE A 207 5.11 -1.25 16.72
C ILE A 207 6.55 -1.74 16.62
N ARG A 208 7.48 -1.08 17.33
CA ARG A 208 8.89 -1.46 17.36
C ARG A 208 9.06 -2.88 17.89
N ASP A 209 8.38 -3.23 18.98
CA ASP A 209 8.44 -4.55 19.59
C ASP A 209 7.97 -5.65 18.62
N VAL A 210 6.99 -5.35 17.77
CA VAL A 210 6.56 -6.27 16.70
C VAL A 210 7.61 -6.37 15.60
N ILE A 211 8.13 -5.24 15.12
CA ILE A 211 9.15 -5.21 14.08
C ILE A 211 10.39 -6.02 14.51
N GLU A 212 10.85 -5.86 15.76
CA GLU A 212 12.01 -6.57 16.31
C GLU A 212 11.83 -8.09 16.38
N LYS A 213 10.60 -8.56 16.59
CA LYS A 213 10.26 -9.99 16.55
C LYS A 213 10.24 -10.55 15.13
N HIS A 214 10.26 -9.69 14.11
CA HIS A 214 10.15 -10.07 12.70
C HIS A 214 11.31 -9.47 11.87
N PRO A 215 12.54 -10.02 11.96
CA PRO A 215 13.72 -9.52 11.26
C PRO A 215 13.53 -9.36 9.75
N ASN A 216 12.75 -10.25 9.14
CA ASN A 216 12.43 -10.21 7.72
C ASN A 216 11.74 -8.90 7.27
N LEU A 217 11.19 -8.09 8.19
CA LEU A 217 10.65 -6.77 7.89
C LEU A 217 11.71 -5.68 7.70
N TYR A 218 12.96 -5.88 8.12
CA TYR A 218 13.99 -4.83 8.07
C TYR A 218 15.40 -5.32 7.69
N THR A 219 15.60 -6.62 7.53
CA THR A 219 16.83 -7.25 7.00
C THR A 219 16.71 -7.59 5.53
#